data_AF-A0A951JR09-F1
#
_entry.id   AF-A0A951JR09-F1
#
_cell.length_a   1.000
_cell.length_b   1.000
_cell.length_c   1.000
_cell.angle_alpha   90.00
_cell.angle_beta   90.00
_cell.angle_gamma   90.00
#
_symmetry.space_group_name_H-M   'P 1'
#
loop_
_entity.id
_entity.type
_entity.pdbx_description
1 polymer ?
#
loop_
_entity_poly.entity_id
_entity_poly.type
_entity_poly.pdbx_seq_one_letter_code
_entity_poly.pdbx_strand_id
1 'polypeptide(L)'
;MSMPKTRRLQVLLEQEQWDRLEALARERGVTVAAVVREGIDLVVPLEREVREAAFRTVLQAAPMDVPEPDKLPSELEAIRARSG
;
A
#
# COMPACT_ATOMS: atom_id res chain seq x y z
N MET A 1 -12.90 2.98 -5.25
CA MET A 1 -13.80 2.06 -5.98
C MET A 1 -13.19 0.66 -5.89
N SER A 2 -13.83 -0.31 -5.22
CA SER A 2 -13.24 -1.66 -5.07
C SER A 2 -13.37 -2.43 -6.39
N MET A 3 -12.27 -2.99 -6.89
CA MET A 3 -12.30 -3.86 -8.07
C MET A 3 -13.17 -5.11 -7.81
N PRO A 4 -13.93 -5.59 -8.80
CA PRO A 4 -14.76 -6.78 -8.64
C PRO A 4 -13.89 -8.02 -8.36
N LYS A 5 -14.35 -8.90 -7.46
CA LYS A 5 -13.69 -10.17 -7.14
C LYS A 5 -14.04 -11.19 -8.21
N THR A 6 -13.04 -11.67 -8.96
CA THR A 6 -13.26 -12.48 -10.18
C THR A 6 -12.99 -13.97 -10.00
N ARG A 7 -12.38 -14.39 -8.88
CA ARG A 7 -12.00 -15.79 -8.62
C ARG A 7 -12.36 -16.22 -7.20
N ARG A 8 -12.59 -17.52 -6.99
CA ARG A 8 -12.85 -18.14 -5.68
C ARG A 8 -11.72 -19.11 -5.34
N LEU A 9 -11.26 -19.07 -4.09
CA LEU A 9 -10.28 -19.97 -3.51
C LEU A 9 -10.94 -20.72 -2.34
N GLN A 10 -10.69 -22.02 -2.22
CA GLN A 10 -11.08 -22.86 -1.08
C GLN A 10 -9.82 -23.43 -0.45
N VAL A 11 -9.63 -23.23 0.85
CA VAL A 11 -8.47 -23.70 1.61
C VAL A 11 -9.00 -24.31 2.91
N LEU A 12 -8.47 -25.47 3.29
CA LEU A 12 -8.74 -26.07 4.59
C LEU A 12 -7.82 -25.42 5.63
N LEU A 13 -8.38 -25.03 6.76
CA LEU A 13 -7.68 -24.42 7.88
C LEU A 13 -7.79 -25.31 9.10
N GLU A 14 -6.76 -25.27 9.95
CA GLU A 14 -6.85 -25.82 11.29
C GLU A 14 -7.90 -25.04 12.10
N GLN A 15 -8.56 -25.71 13.06
CA GLN A 15 -9.59 -25.08 13.90
C GLN A 15 -9.06 -23.80 14.57
N GLU A 16 -7.85 -23.84 15.11
CA GLU A 16 -7.22 -22.68 15.77
C GLU A 16 -7.03 -21.49 14.81
N GLN A 17 -6.71 -21.75 13.54
CA GLN A 17 -6.57 -20.69 12.54
C GLN A 17 -7.93 -20.07 12.23
N TRP A 18 -8.98 -20.89 12.12
CA TRP A 18 -10.35 -20.42 11.92
C TRP A 18 -10.81 -19.54 13.09
N ASP A 19 -10.60 -20.00 14.33
CA ASP A 19 -11.02 -19.28 15.53
C ASP A 19 -10.36 -17.89 15.63
N ARG A 20 -9.06 -17.81 15.31
CA ARG A 20 -8.32 -16.53 15.26
C ARG A 20 -8.87 -15.58 14.20
N LEU A 21 -9.18 -16.10 13.00
CA LEU A 21 -9.75 -15.28 11.93
C LEU A 21 -11.16 -14.79 12.27
N GLU A 22 -11.99 -15.65 12.86
CA GLU A 22 -13.35 -15.30 13.28
C GLU A 22 -13.33 -14.27 14.40
N ALA A 23 -12.48 -14.45 15.42
CA ALA A 23 -12.33 -13.50 16.50
C ALA A 23 -11.93 -12.11 15.98
N LEU A 24 -10.94 -12.04 15.09
CA LEU A 24 -10.47 -10.79 14.51
C LEU A 24 -11.53 -10.14 13.60
N ALA A 25 -12.23 -10.94 12.80
CA ALA A 25 -13.30 -10.44 11.94
C ALA A 25 -14.45 -9.84 12.77
N ARG A 26 -14.84 -10.53 13.86
CA ARG A 26 -15.87 -10.06 14.80
C ARG A 26 -15.44 -8.78 15.51
N GLU A 27 -14.22 -8.73 16.02
CA GLU A 27 -13.67 -7.54 16.69
C GLU A 27 -13.69 -6.32 15.76
N ARG A 28 -13.33 -6.50 14.49
CA ARG A 28 -13.30 -5.43 13.48
C ARG A 28 -14.65 -5.15 12.81
N GLY A 29 -15.68 -5.96 13.08
CA GLY A 29 -16.98 -5.84 12.41
C GLY A 29 -16.92 -6.10 10.89
N VAL A 30 -16.02 -6.97 10.43
CA VAL A 30 -15.83 -7.30 9.00
C VAL A 30 -16.01 -8.79 8.76
N THR A 31 -15.98 -9.20 7.49
CA THR A 31 -16.02 -10.63 7.14
C THR A 31 -14.65 -11.29 7.31
N VAL A 32 -14.61 -12.57 7.64
CA VAL A 32 -13.39 -13.40 7.60
C VAL A 32 -12.67 -13.25 6.24
N ALA A 33 -13.44 -13.22 5.15
CA ALA A 33 -12.88 -13.03 3.82
C ALA A 33 -12.17 -11.68 3.63
N ALA A 34 -12.58 -10.62 4.34
CA ALA A 34 -11.89 -9.33 4.32
C ALA A 34 -10.54 -9.40 5.03
N VAL A 35 -10.51 -10.02 6.22
CA VAL A 35 -9.28 -10.28 6.99
C VAL A 35 -8.29 -11.10 6.18
N VAL A 36 -8.74 -12.17 5.52
CA VAL A 36 -7.89 -13.02 4.67
C VAL A 36 -7.29 -12.23 3.51
N ARG A 37 -8.09 -11.38 2.84
CA ARG A 37 -7.58 -10.55 1.74
C ARG A 37 -6.55 -9.53 2.22
N GLU A 38 -6.78 -8.88 3.34
CA GLU A 38 -5.81 -7.96 3.96
C GLU A 38 -4.50 -8.70 4.30
N GLY A 39 -4.59 -9.89 4.89
CA GLY A 39 -3.43 -10.74 5.14
C GLY A 39 -2.67 -11.14 3.86
N ILE A 40 -3.40 -11.42 2.78
CA ILE A 40 -2.79 -11.68 1.46
C ILE A 40 -2.04 -10.44 0.96
N ASP A 41 -2.65 -9.25 1.01
CA ASP A 41 -2.00 -8.02 0.52
C ASP A 41 -0.72 -7.68 1.31
N LEU A 42 -0.68 -8.04 2.60
CA LEU A 42 0.51 -7.87 3.47
C LEU A 42 1.64 -8.85 3.14
N VAL A 43 1.30 -10.13 2.90
CA VAL A 43 2.29 -11.20 2.71
C VAL A 43 2.71 -11.35 1.25
N VAL A 44 1.78 -11.09 0.34
CA VAL A 44 1.94 -11.17 -1.11
C VAL A 44 1.90 -9.73 -1.63
N PRO A 45 3.03 -9.01 -1.58
CA PRO A 45 3.06 -7.63 -2.04
C PRO A 45 2.64 -7.58 -3.51
N LEU A 46 1.58 -6.81 -3.79
CA LEU A 46 1.12 -6.42 -5.13
C LEU A 46 2.26 -5.86 -6.01
N GLU A 47 3.32 -5.39 -5.37
CA GLU A 47 4.23 -4.38 -5.88
C GLU A 47 5.66 -4.86 -6.07
N ARG A 48 6.00 -6.16 -6.14
CA ARG A 48 7.43 -6.48 -6.41
C ARG A 48 7.89 -5.79 -7.71
N GLU A 49 7.05 -5.82 -8.74
CA GLU A 49 7.28 -5.13 -10.00
C GLU A 49 7.06 -3.61 -9.93
N VAL A 50 6.03 -3.14 -9.20
CA VAL A 50 5.75 -1.69 -9.04
C VAL A 50 6.83 -0.99 -8.22
N ARG A 51 7.28 -1.61 -7.13
CA ARG A 51 8.37 -1.14 -6.28
C ARG A 51 9.69 -1.15 -7.03
N GLU A 52 9.96 -2.21 -7.79
CA GLU A 52 11.17 -2.31 -8.61
C GLU A 52 11.14 -1.32 -9.79
N ALA A 53 9.97 -1.02 -10.35
CA ALA A 53 9.78 0.05 -11.32
C ALA A 53 9.98 1.43 -10.69
N ALA A 54 9.34 1.75 -9.57
CA ALA A 54 9.51 3.02 -8.87
C ALA A 54 10.96 3.24 -8.41
N PHE A 55 11.61 2.19 -7.91
CA PHE A 55 13.02 2.22 -7.54
C PHE A 55 13.92 2.49 -8.75
N ARG A 56 13.66 1.83 -9.89
CA ARG A 56 14.37 2.13 -11.14
C ARG A 56 14.14 3.55 -11.63
N THR A 57 12.91 4.07 -11.55
CA THR A 57 12.61 5.45 -11.92
C THR A 57 13.41 6.45 -11.08
N VAL A 58 13.53 6.22 -9.78
CA VAL A 58 14.32 7.09 -8.89
C VAL A 58 15.81 6.99 -9.20
N LEU A 59 16.35 5.78 -9.39
CA LEU A 59 17.78 5.59 -9.70
C LEU A 59 18.17 6.09 -11.10
N GLN A 60 17.26 6.04 -12.06
CA GLN A 60 17.49 6.50 -13.44
C GLN A 60 17.14 7.97 -13.62
N ALA A 61 16.62 8.64 -12.58
CA ALA A 61 16.35 10.07 -12.65
C ALA A 61 17.65 10.82 -12.88
N ALA A 62 17.65 11.72 -13.86
CA ALA A 62 18.77 12.64 -14.04
C ALA A 62 18.93 13.48 -12.77
N PRO A 63 20.17 13.72 -12.29
CA PRO A 63 20.40 14.66 -11.21
C PRO A 63 19.73 15.99 -11.53
N MET A 64 18.86 16.43 -10.64
CA MET A 64 18.23 17.73 -10.74
C MET A 64 19.04 18.75 -9.96
N ASP A 65 19.04 19.99 -10.43
CA ASP A 65 19.61 21.11 -9.69
C ASP A 65 18.73 21.34 -8.45
N VAL A 66 19.27 21.07 -7.27
CA VAL A 66 18.58 21.23 -5.98
C VAL A 66 19.19 22.42 -5.28
N PRO A 67 18.39 23.44 -4.89
CA PRO A 67 18.91 24.59 -4.18
C PRO A 67 19.43 24.19 -2.79
N GLU A 68 20.27 25.05 -2.22
CA GLU A 68 20.83 24.82 -0.90
C GLU A 68 19.72 24.60 0.16
N PRO A 69 19.93 23.73 1.16
CA PRO A 69 18.86 23.30 2.07
C PRO A 69 18.13 24.43 2.79
N ASP A 70 18.81 25.55 3.05
CA ASP A 70 18.29 26.75 3.68
C ASP A 70 17.33 27.55 2.78
N LYS A 71 17.38 27.35 1.46
CA LYS A 71 16.53 28.02 0.46
C LYS A 71 15.27 27.23 0.11
N LEU A 72 15.22 25.94 0.47
CA LEU A 72 14.06 25.06 0.21
C LEU A 72 12.74 25.56 0.84
N PRO A 73 12.71 26.13 2.06
CA PRO A 73 11.46 26.64 2.64
C PRO A 73 10.82 27.74 1.78
N SER A 74 11.63 28.70 1.33
CA SER A 74 11.18 29.84 0.50
C SER A 74 10.68 29.39 -0.87
N GLU A 75 11.31 28.37 -1.46
CA GLU A 75 10.87 27.78 -2.72
C GLU A 75 9.50 27.07 -2.57
N LEU A 76 9.31 26.30 -1.49
CA LEU A 76 8.05 25.63 -1.20
C LEU A 76 6.90 26.61 -0.98
N GLU A 77 7.16 27.73 -0.29
CA GLU A 77 6.17 28.79 -0.12
C GLU A 77 5.78 29.41 -1.47
N ALA A 78 6.76 29.69 -2.33
CA ALA A 78 6.50 30.24 -3.67
C ALA A 78 5.70 29.28 -4.56
N ILE A 79 5.91 27.96 -4.45
CA ILE A 79 5.12 26.96 -5.18
C ILE A 79 3.68 26.93 -4.66
N ARG A 80 3.49 26.91 -3.33
CA ARG A 80 2.16 26.86 -2.71
C ARG A 80 1.32 28.09 -3.04
N ALA A 81 1.95 29.26 -3.08
CA ALA A 81 1.29 30.52 -3.45
C ALA A 81 0.82 30.57 -4.92
N ARG A 82 1.37 29.74 -5.81
CA ARG A 82 0.93 29.63 -7.21
C ARG A 82 -0.18 28.60 -7.44
N SER A 83 -0.39 27.71 -6.47
CA SER A 83 -1.34 26.59 -6.57
C SER A 83 -2.65 26.82 -5.80
N GLY A 84 -2.77 27.95 -5.10
CA GLY A 84 -4.01 28.43 -4.46
C GLY A 84 -4.60 29.59 -5.23
#